data_AF-A0A524DZN5-F1
#
_entry.id   AF-A0A524DZN5-F1
#
_cell.length_a   1.000
_cell.length_b   1.000
_cell.length_c   1.000
_cell.angle_alpha   90.00
_cell.angle_beta   90.00
_cell.angle_gamma   90.00
#
_symmetry.space_group_name_H-M   'P 1'
#
loop_
_entity.id
_entity.type
_entity.pdbx_description
1 polymer ?
#
loop_
_entity_poly.entity_id
_entity_poly.type
_entity_poly.pdbx_seq_one_letter_code
_entity_poly.pdbx_strand_id
1 'polypeptide(L)'
;MNQTNIRAPKLLSYKNINLVVLDSNFILVPFQFKIDYLNEIYLKMEGKTRFYIFKQCLNELEAKMKRESIFSKFRRQYKAGMKYLEINEKVYPLYFVDEVKEKDETTDDFLLRWCLEFKNDFRRVYMATNDAELRRRAKNSKINVIFVRKGKYLFIERS
;
A
#
# COMPACT_ATOMS: atom_id res chain seq x y z
N MET A 1 -5.38 16.71 -30.76
CA MET A 1 -6.75 17.01 -30.29
C MET A 1 -6.89 16.51 -28.87
N ASN A 2 -7.27 17.44 -27.99
CA ASN A 2 -7.69 17.34 -26.59
C ASN A 2 -6.76 16.66 -25.57
N GLN A 3 -5.84 17.49 -25.04
CA GLN A 3 -5.47 17.46 -23.64
C GLN A 3 -6.72 17.70 -22.79
N THR A 4 -7.28 16.65 -22.21
CA THR A 4 -8.23 16.80 -21.11
C THR A 4 -7.47 16.77 -19.79
N ASN A 5 -6.99 17.96 -19.42
CA ASN A 5 -6.77 18.34 -18.02
C ASN A 5 -8.10 18.22 -17.28
N ILE A 6 -8.44 17.02 -16.82
CA ILE A 6 -9.54 16.83 -15.88
C ILE A 6 -8.95 17.07 -14.50
N ARG A 7 -8.96 18.33 -14.06
CA ARG A 7 -9.05 18.60 -12.62
C ARG A 7 -10.32 17.87 -12.17
N ALA A 8 -10.14 16.70 -11.54
CA ALA A 8 -11.23 15.88 -11.04
C ALA A 8 -12.19 16.75 -10.20
N PRO A 9 -13.51 16.52 -10.28
CA PRO A 9 -14.46 17.37 -9.59
C PRO A 9 -14.18 17.37 -8.09
N LYS A 10 -14.11 18.56 -7.53
CA LYS A 10 -13.83 18.90 -6.12
C LYS A 10 -14.90 18.39 -5.12
N LEU A 11 -15.63 17.31 -5.42
CA LEU A 11 -16.95 17.02 -4.83
C LEU A 11 -17.29 15.53 -4.61
N LEU A 12 -16.31 14.65 -4.45
CA LEU A 12 -16.52 13.32 -3.87
C LEU A 12 -15.64 13.16 -2.63
N SER A 13 -16.09 13.73 -1.52
CA SER A 13 -15.47 13.50 -0.21
C SER A 13 -15.67 12.03 0.17
N TYR A 14 -14.60 11.24 0.20
CA TYR A 14 -14.57 9.83 0.61
C TYR A 14 -14.55 9.65 2.14
N LYS A 15 -15.17 10.58 2.88
CA LYS A 15 -15.18 10.62 4.36
C LYS A 15 -15.87 9.44 5.05
N ASN A 16 -16.49 8.55 4.29
CA ASN A 16 -17.03 7.27 4.77
C ASN A 16 -16.16 6.05 4.39
N ILE A 17 -15.01 6.26 3.75
CA ILE A 17 -14.11 5.21 3.25
C ILE A 17 -12.77 5.28 3.98
N ASN A 18 -12.25 4.13 4.42
CA ASN A 18 -10.88 3.95 4.87
C ASN A 18 -9.96 3.74 3.65
N LEU A 19 -8.79 4.37 3.64
CA LEU A 19 -7.76 4.16 2.62
C LEU A 19 -6.53 3.50 3.23
N VAL A 20 -6.02 2.46 2.56
CA VAL A 20 -4.80 1.74 2.94
C VAL A 20 -3.78 1.86 1.83
N VAL A 21 -2.66 2.53 2.09
CA VAL A 21 -1.49 2.56 1.19
C VAL A 21 -0.61 1.35 1.48
N LEU A 22 -0.26 0.57 0.46
CA LEU A 22 0.62 -0.58 0.57
C LEU A 22 2.08 -0.21 0.22
N ASP A 23 2.99 -0.46 1.14
CA ASP A 23 4.44 -0.47 0.89
C ASP A 23 4.82 -1.68 0.02
N SER A 24 5.84 -1.50 -0.85
CA SER A 24 6.51 -2.52 -1.66
C SER A 24 6.71 -3.83 -0.89
N ASN A 25 7.29 -3.79 0.31
CA ASN A 25 7.59 -5.00 1.07
C ASN A 25 6.32 -5.65 1.65
N PHE A 26 5.26 -4.88 1.89
CA PHE A 26 4.00 -5.40 2.41
C PHE A 26 3.27 -6.26 1.37
N ILE A 27 3.44 -5.98 0.08
CA ILE A 27 2.91 -6.82 -1.01
C ILE A 27 3.43 -8.26 -0.95
N LEU A 28 4.63 -8.47 -0.37
CA LEU A 28 5.28 -9.78 -0.27
C LEU A 28 4.84 -10.59 0.96
N VAL A 29 4.03 -10.01 1.85
CA VAL A 29 3.53 -10.62 3.10
C VAL A 29 2.87 -11.98 2.90
N PRO A 30 2.03 -12.23 1.86
CA PRO A 30 1.37 -13.51 1.68
C PRO A 30 2.36 -14.67 1.60
N PHE A 31 3.49 -14.47 0.92
CA PHE A 31 4.53 -15.50 0.85
C PHE A 31 5.35 -15.57 2.14
N GLN A 32 5.75 -14.42 2.70
CA GLN A 32 6.65 -14.35 3.85
C GLN A 32 6.02 -14.91 5.12
N PHE A 33 4.74 -14.61 5.33
CA PHE A 33 4.04 -14.90 6.58
C PHE A 33 2.85 -15.85 6.42
N LYS A 34 2.46 -16.22 5.18
CA LYS A 34 1.26 -17.03 4.89
C LYS A 34 -0.02 -16.36 5.41
N ILE A 35 -0.11 -15.04 5.20
CA ILE A 35 -1.23 -14.20 5.64
C ILE A 35 -1.95 -13.66 4.41
N ASP A 36 -3.28 -13.81 4.39
CA ASP A 36 -4.15 -13.09 3.47
C ASP A 36 -4.45 -11.70 4.05
N TYR A 37 -3.55 -10.74 3.77
CA TYR A 37 -3.62 -9.44 4.42
C TYR A 37 -4.80 -8.60 3.93
N LEU A 38 -5.22 -8.74 2.67
CA LEU A 38 -6.39 -8.02 2.15
C LEU A 38 -7.64 -8.47 2.89
N ASN A 39 -7.85 -9.79 3.00
CA ASN A 39 -8.99 -10.33 3.72
C ASN A 39 -8.95 -9.96 5.21
N GLU A 40 -7.81 -10.14 5.88
CA GLU A 40 -7.69 -9.79 7.30
C GLU A 40 -7.94 -8.30 7.55
N ILE A 41 -7.42 -7.41 6.72
CA ILE A 41 -7.68 -5.98 6.84
C ILE A 41 -9.16 -5.71 6.62
N TYR A 42 -9.75 -6.27 5.56
CA TYR A 42 -11.15 -6.03 5.21
C TYR A 42 -12.11 -6.49 6.32
N LEU A 43 -11.84 -7.64 6.95
CA LEU A 43 -12.63 -8.16 8.08
C LEU A 43 -12.44 -7.37 9.38
N LYS A 44 -11.24 -6.84 9.62
CA LYS A 44 -10.90 -6.07 10.83
C LYS A 44 -11.29 -4.59 10.74
N MET A 45 -11.53 -4.07 9.54
CA MET A 45 -11.88 -2.67 9.34
C MET A 45 -13.38 -2.45 9.30
N GLU A 46 -13.85 -1.47 10.08
CA GLU A 46 -15.23 -0.99 10.00
C GLU A 46 -15.42 -0.05 8.82
N GLY A 47 -16.43 -0.33 7.99
CA GLY A 47 -16.81 0.50 6.86
C GLY A 47 -16.08 0.16 5.57
N LYS A 48 -16.38 0.91 4.51
CA LYS A 48 -15.79 0.69 3.19
C LYS A 48 -14.28 0.93 3.27
N THR A 49 -13.49 0.05 2.69
CA THR A 49 -12.02 0.14 2.69
C THR A 49 -11.52 0.05 1.26
N ARG A 50 -10.54 0.87 0.89
CA ARG A 50 -9.85 0.85 -0.41
C ARG A 50 -8.36 0.64 -0.20
N PHE A 51 -7.73 -0.08 -1.12
CA PHE A 51 -6.30 -0.36 -1.08
C PHE A 51 -5.61 0.34 -2.25
N TYR A 52 -4.56 1.08 -1.96
CA TYR A 52 -3.80 1.87 -2.93
C TYR A 52 -2.40 1.29 -3.08
N ILE A 53 -2.02 1.02 -4.32
CA ILE A 53 -0.71 0.50 -4.70
C ILE A 53 -0.13 1.45 -5.75
N PHE A 54 0.96 2.11 -5.39
CA PHE A 54 1.63 3.04 -6.29
C PHE A 54 2.53 2.30 -7.28
N LYS A 55 2.60 2.80 -8.51
CA LYS A 55 3.56 2.34 -9.52
C LYS A 55 4.99 2.43 -9.01
N GLN A 56 5.33 3.42 -8.20
CA GLN A 56 6.61 3.49 -7.50
C GLN A 56 6.97 2.16 -6.81
N CYS A 57 6.04 1.60 -6.02
CA CYS A 57 6.27 0.37 -5.27
C CYS A 57 6.47 -0.83 -6.21
N LEU A 58 5.65 -0.90 -7.27
CA LEU A 58 5.74 -1.98 -8.27
C LEU A 58 7.07 -1.92 -9.04
N ASN A 59 7.50 -0.72 -9.44
CA ASN A 59 8.77 -0.50 -10.14
C ASN A 59 9.96 -0.94 -9.29
N GLU A 60 9.97 -0.65 -7.98
CA GLU A 60 11.04 -1.09 -7.09
C GLU A 60 11.12 -2.61 -6.96
N LEU A 61 9.95 -3.24 -6.78
CA LEU A 61 9.85 -4.69 -6.71
C LEU A 61 10.33 -5.34 -8.01
N GLU A 62 9.94 -4.80 -9.16
CA GLU A 62 10.35 -5.29 -10.48
C GLU A 62 11.85 -5.08 -10.72
N ALA A 63 12.38 -3.89 -10.40
CA ALA A 63 13.80 -3.57 -10.54
C ALA A 63 14.67 -4.45 -9.62
N LYS A 64 14.19 -4.76 -8.42
CA LYS A 64 14.84 -5.74 -7.53
C LYS A 64 14.76 -7.15 -8.12
N MET A 65 13.61 -7.56 -8.65
CA MET A 65 13.43 -8.88 -9.26
C MET A 65 14.36 -9.09 -10.46
N LYS A 66 14.56 -8.07 -11.30
CA LYS A 66 15.45 -8.12 -12.48
C LYS A 66 16.93 -8.29 -12.12
N ARG A 67 17.36 -7.79 -10.95
CA ARG A 67 18.75 -7.89 -10.47
C ARG A 67 19.04 -9.20 -9.72
N GLU A 68 18.00 -9.91 -9.29
CA GLU A 68 18.09 -11.11 -8.49
C GLU A 68 18.31 -12.36 -9.34
N SER A 69 19.00 -13.36 -8.78
CA SER A 69 19.21 -14.63 -9.49
C SER A 69 17.89 -15.37 -9.73
N ILE A 70 17.85 -16.21 -10.76
CA ILE A 70 16.66 -16.99 -11.15
C ILE A 70 16.14 -17.86 -9.99
N PHE A 71 17.04 -18.33 -9.12
CA PHE A 71 16.73 -19.21 -7.99
C PHE A 71 16.48 -18.47 -6.67
N SER A 72 16.52 -17.13 -6.68
CA SER A 72 16.45 -16.36 -5.44
C SER A 72 15.08 -16.52 -4.75
N LYS A 73 15.13 -16.50 -3.41
CA LYS A 73 13.93 -16.49 -2.56
C LYS A 73 13.05 -15.28 -2.87
N PHE A 74 13.67 -14.14 -3.18
CA PHE A 74 12.97 -12.91 -3.55
C PHE A 74 12.16 -13.09 -4.82
N ARG A 75 12.69 -13.76 -5.86
CA ARG A 75 11.95 -13.98 -7.11
C ARG A 75 10.66 -14.78 -6.89
N ARG A 76 10.68 -15.77 -5.99
CA ARG A 76 9.48 -16.52 -5.58
C ARG A 76 8.50 -15.65 -4.80
N GLN A 77 8.98 -14.82 -3.88
CA GLN A 77 8.16 -13.85 -3.14
C GLN A 77 7.47 -12.86 -4.08
N TYR A 78 8.22 -12.28 -5.02
CA TYR A 78 7.72 -11.36 -6.02
C TYR A 78 6.59 -11.99 -6.83
N LYS A 79 6.83 -13.17 -7.44
CA LYS A 79 5.82 -13.87 -8.23
C LYS A 79 4.56 -14.16 -7.42
N ALA A 80 4.72 -14.63 -6.19
CA ALA A 80 3.60 -14.92 -5.30
C ALA A 80 2.82 -13.64 -4.91
N GLY A 81 3.51 -12.54 -4.61
CA GLY A 81 2.89 -11.25 -4.28
C GLY A 81 2.12 -10.67 -5.47
N MET A 82 2.70 -10.68 -6.67
CA MET A 82 2.01 -10.22 -7.88
C MET A 82 0.80 -11.09 -8.20
N LYS A 83 0.93 -12.42 -8.12
CA LYS A 83 -0.19 -13.33 -8.35
C LYS A 83 -1.30 -13.15 -7.31
N TYR A 84 -0.93 -12.89 -6.06
CA TYR A 84 -1.88 -12.59 -5.00
C TYR A 84 -2.68 -11.31 -5.32
N LEU A 85 -2.04 -10.23 -5.77
CA LEU A 85 -2.74 -9.02 -6.19
C LEU A 85 -3.67 -9.28 -7.40
N GLU A 86 -3.18 -9.98 -8.42
CA GLU A 86 -3.93 -10.31 -9.64
C GLU A 86 -5.23 -11.08 -9.34
N ILE A 87 -5.16 -12.11 -8.49
CA ILE A 87 -6.33 -12.92 -8.13
C ILE A 87 -7.34 -12.08 -7.32
N ASN A 88 -6.86 -11.14 -6.52
CA ASN A 88 -7.67 -10.40 -5.56
C ASN A 88 -8.20 -9.06 -6.08
N GLU A 89 -7.76 -8.59 -7.25
CA GLU A 89 -8.21 -7.34 -7.88
C GLU A 89 -9.72 -7.32 -8.14
N LYS A 90 -10.32 -8.49 -8.41
CA LYS A 90 -11.77 -8.63 -8.62
C LYS A 90 -12.57 -8.81 -7.33
N VAL A 91 -11.89 -9.06 -6.20
CA VAL A 91 -12.51 -9.38 -4.91
C VAL A 91 -12.47 -8.19 -3.97
N TYR A 92 -11.35 -7.46 -3.96
CA TYR A 92 -11.13 -6.31 -3.11
C TYR A 92 -10.96 -5.04 -3.96
N PRO A 93 -11.36 -3.86 -3.44
CA PRO A 93 -11.21 -2.60 -4.14
C PRO A 93 -9.75 -2.12 -4.14
N LEU A 94 -8.93 -2.78 -4.95
CA LEU A 94 -7.53 -2.46 -5.24
C LEU A 94 -7.46 -1.35 -6.31
N TYR A 95 -6.65 -0.32 -6.05
CA TYR A 95 -6.40 0.79 -6.96
C TYR A 95 -4.91 0.90 -7.23
N PHE A 96 -4.54 0.72 -8.50
CA PHE A 96 -3.19 0.93 -8.98
C PHE A 96 -3.03 2.38 -9.44
N VAL A 97 -2.15 3.13 -8.79
CA VAL A 97 -1.96 4.56 -9.04
C VAL A 97 -0.68 4.78 -9.82
N ASP A 98 -0.79 5.42 -10.99
CA ASP A 98 0.32 5.71 -11.91
C ASP A 98 1.14 6.92 -11.47
N GLU A 99 1.62 6.88 -10.23
CA GLU A 99 2.43 7.94 -9.62
C GLU A 99 3.75 7.35 -9.15
N VAL A 100 4.81 8.13 -9.35
CA VAL A 100 6.19 7.78 -9.00
C VAL A 100 6.81 8.90 -8.16
N LYS A 101 7.85 8.55 -7.40
CA LYS A 101 8.54 9.52 -6.54
C LYS A 101 9.26 10.59 -7.36
N GLU A 102 9.42 11.76 -6.76
CA GLU A 102 10.28 12.81 -7.33
C GLU A 102 11.76 12.40 -7.28
N LYS A 103 12.60 13.06 -8.08
CA LYS A 103 14.01 12.68 -8.28
C LYS A 103 14.79 12.56 -6.96
N ASP A 104 14.59 13.51 -6.05
CA ASP A 104 15.30 13.61 -4.77
C ASP A 104 14.46 13.12 -3.58
N GLU A 105 13.28 12.54 -3.85
CA GLU A 105 12.39 11.98 -2.84
C GLU A 105 12.72 10.51 -2.58
N THR A 106 12.69 10.08 -1.32
CA THR A 106 12.76 8.65 -1.00
C THR A 106 11.40 7.99 -1.20
N THR A 107 11.33 6.67 -1.43
CA THR A 107 10.02 6.00 -1.54
C THR A 107 9.21 6.11 -0.26
N ASP A 108 9.87 6.10 0.89
CA ASP A 108 9.23 6.34 2.18
C ASP A 108 8.61 7.73 2.26
N ASP A 109 9.34 8.78 1.85
CA ASP A 109 8.83 10.16 1.79
C ASP A 109 7.63 10.27 0.85
N PHE A 110 7.75 9.67 -0.34
CA PHE A 110 6.69 9.60 -1.33
C PHE A 110 5.41 9.00 -0.75
N LEU A 111 5.49 7.82 -0.13
CA LEU A 111 4.32 7.16 0.43
C LEU A 111 3.73 7.94 1.61
N LEU A 112 4.57 8.55 2.46
CA LEU A 112 4.11 9.39 3.57
C LEU A 112 3.40 10.65 3.07
N ARG A 113 3.93 11.32 2.04
CA ARG A 113 3.32 12.48 1.40
C ARG A 113 1.94 12.14 0.86
N TRP A 114 1.81 11.06 0.10
CA TRP A 114 0.50 10.59 -0.38
C TRP A 114 -0.47 10.27 0.75
N CYS A 115 0.00 9.61 1.81
CA CYS A 115 -0.83 9.35 2.99
C CYS A 115 -1.36 10.65 3.61
N LEU A 116 -0.53 11.70 3.70
CA LEU A 116 -0.91 13.00 4.22
C LEU A 116 -1.93 13.71 3.33
N GLU A 117 -1.73 13.69 2.02
CA GLU A 117 -2.66 14.27 1.04
C GLU A 117 -4.06 13.64 1.19
N PHE A 118 -4.15 12.31 1.30
CA PHE A 118 -5.41 11.60 1.43
C PHE A 118 -6.17 11.84 2.75
N LYS A 119 -5.54 12.40 3.80
CA LYS A 119 -6.24 12.63 5.09
C LYS A 119 -7.42 13.59 4.95
N ASN A 120 -7.35 14.50 3.99
CA ASN A 120 -8.40 15.46 3.76
C ASN A 120 -9.61 14.85 3.05
N ASP A 121 -9.43 13.74 2.33
CA ASP A 121 -10.47 13.15 1.48
C ASP A 121 -11.11 11.91 2.10
N PHE A 122 -10.36 11.13 2.87
CA PHE A 122 -10.80 9.84 3.40
C PHE A 122 -11.18 9.90 4.89
N ARG A 123 -11.96 8.92 5.36
CA ARG A 123 -12.35 8.77 6.78
C ARG A 123 -11.12 8.57 7.65
N ARG A 124 -10.28 7.62 7.25
CA ARG A 124 -9.04 7.23 7.91
C ARG A 124 -8.06 6.77 6.83
N VAL A 125 -6.80 7.15 6.99
CA VAL A 125 -5.69 6.74 6.13
C VAL A 125 -4.76 5.85 6.93
N TYR A 126 -4.33 4.74 6.32
CA TYR A 126 -3.44 3.76 6.91
C TYR A 126 -2.22 3.53 6.01
N MET A 127 -1.04 3.48 6.60
CA MET A 127 0.18 2.98 5.97
C MET A 127 0.38 1.51 6.36
N ALA A 128 0.37 0.59 5.39
CA ALA A 128 0.68 -0.81 5.62
C ALA A 128 2.15 -1.10 5.34
N THR A 129 2.95 -1.25 6.40
CA THR A 129 4.40 -1.50 6.29
C THR A 129 4.95 -2.27 7.50
N ASN A 130 5.88 -3.19 7.22
CA ASN A 130 6.65 -3.89 8.25
C ASN A 130 7.97 -3.19 8.59
N ASP A 131 8.30 -2.07 7.94
CA ASP A 131 9.46 -1.25 8.30
C ASP A 131 9.21 -0.47 9.61
N ALA A 132 10.12 -0.60 10.57
CA ALA A 132 9.96 0.01 11.89
C ALA A 132 10.13 1.53 11.88
N GLU A 133 11.01 2.04 11.02
CA GLU A 133 11.25 3.46 10.86
C GLU A 133 10.07 4.11 10.12
N LEU A 134 9.61 3.54 9.02
CA LEU A 134 8.46 4.06 8.28
C LEU A 134 7.19 4.07 9.14
N ARG A 135 6.96 3.02 9.95
CA ARG A 135 5.88 3.02 10.95
C ARG A 135 6.03 4.17 11.96
N ARG A 136 7.21 4.39 12.51
CA ARG A 136 7.46 5.47 13.48
C ARG A 136 7.16 6.83 12.85
N ARG A 137 7.64 7.05 11.62
CA ARG A 137 7.43 8.28 10.86
C ARG A 137 5.96 8.52 10.55
N ALA A 138 5.24 7.50 10.07
CA ALA A 138 3.79 7.58 9.83
C ALA A 138 3.01 7.97 11.10
N LYS A 139 3.32 7.37 12.25
CA LYS A 139 2.67 7.70 13.52
C LYS A 139 2.95 9.13 13.98
N ASN A 140 4.18 9.60 13.83
CA ASN A 140 4.54 11.00 14.14
C ASN A 140 3.74 11.98 13.27
N SER A 141 3.42 11.59 12.03
CA SER A 141 2.57 12.34 11.10
C SER A 141 1.06 12.11 11.28
N LYS A 142 0.64 11.45 12.37
CA LYS A 142 -0.76 11.11 12.66
C LYS A 142 -1.42 10.30 11.54
N ILE A 143 -0.69 9.35 10.97
CA ILE A 143 -1.18 8.35 10.00
C ILE A 143 -1.29 7.01 10.74
N ASN A 144 -2.44 6.35 10.61
CA ASN A 144 -2.65 5.03 11.19
C ASN A 144 -1.71 4.01 10.53
N VAL A 145 -1.34 2.93 11.21
CA VAL A 145 -0.41 1.93 10.65
C VAL A 145 -0.97 0.52 10.72
N ILE A 146 -0.63 -0.29 9.71
CA ILE A 146 -0.93 -1.71 9.63
C ILE A 146 0.38 -2.47 9.47
N PHE A 147 0.59 -3.51 10.28
CA PHE A 147 1.81 -4.30 10.22
C PHE A 147 1.61 -5.71 10.74
N VAL A 148 2.52 -6.61 10.38
CA VAL A 148 2.54 -7.99 10.87
C VAL A 148 3.44 -8.07 12.10
N ARG A 149 2.93 -8.59 13.21
CA ARG A 149 3.71 -8.83 14.44
C ARG A 149 4.35 -10.21 14.46
N LYS A 150 5.36 -10.39 15.33
CA LYS A 150 5.95 -11.70 15.63
C LYS A 150 4.82 -12.64 16.10
N GLY A 151 4.54 -13.68 15.32
CA GLY A 151 3.34 -14.51 15.46
C GLY A 151 2.45 -14.54 14.21
N LYS A 152 2.79 -13.77 13.17
CA LYS A 152 2.10 -13.78 11.86
C LYS A 152 0.63 -13.35 11.93
N TYR A 153 0.32 -12.41 12.82
CA TYR A 153 -0.99 -11.77 12.88
C TYR A 153 -0.88 -10.32 12.44
N LEU A 154 -1.89 -9.85 11.70
CA LEU A 154 -2.01 -8.47 11.27
C LEU A 154 -2.50 -7.60 12.45
N PHE A 155 -1.78 -6.51 12.70
CA PHE A 155 -2.06 -5.54 13.75
C PHE A 155 -2.42 -4.19 13.13
N ILE A 156 -3.45 -3.53 13.64
CA ILE A 156 -3.90 -2.20 13.23
C ILE A 156 -3.72 -1.25 14.41
N GLU A 157 -2.90 -0.23 14.25
CA GLU A 157 -2.65 0.81 15.26
C GLU A 157 -3.20 2.14 14.75
N ARG A 158 -4.04 2.78 15.57
CA ARG A 158 -4.67 4.07 15.22
C ARG A 158 -3.91 5.22 15.91
N SER A 159 -3.65 6.30 15.18
CA SER A 159 -2.88 7.48 15.65
C SER A 159 -3.73 8.65 16.10
#